data_AF-A0A3M7EHK2-F1
#
_entry.id   AF-A0A3M7EHK2-F1
#
_cell.length_a   1.000
_cell.length_b   1.000
_cell.length_c   1.000
_cell.angle_alpha   90.00
_cell.angle_beta   90.00
_cell.angle_gamma   90.00
#
_symmetry.space_group_name_H-M   'P 1'
#
loop_
_entity.id
_entity.type
_entity.pdbx_description
1 polymer ?
#
loop_
_entity_poly.entity_id
_entity_poly.type
_entity_poly.pdbx_seq_one_letter_code
_entity_poly.pdbx_strand_id
1 'polypeptide(L)'
;MEMFQVTPQYLPHFLGEPDYWAPGSFARSEPDGQHKSIGGPHNEMTSASLLKILEFFCQHPRWHLNTHDMPLSVYMTYDAAYQDTTYLIVCNPAHAKRNAITRRIVEAMDCTSNSTDLDPFMLHALIAHEIFTEAKSTITPLRRRLYDQLDMVDQYAQNSSRKNRKKGELEAMTIQLHVISQDIDSKTASADMTHMIVRRAGRFRQRKSQNNNNICTAVEQTADALQYLSESIESQRRWVISYKARKDIALNLVFNLVTQQDAATSATIAREAKADGNSMKVIAALTMVFLPGTFLSSVFGMSVMEEKRWWLYVALTLPLTVFIIAIWWVWQSNASVLVRHWKSFPWECGISSSQTKTAPPPDGSFEV
;
A
#
# COMPACT_ATOMS: atom_id res chain seq x y z
N MET A 1 34.89 -17.37 -28.30
CA MET A 1 33.69 -16.73 -27.73
C MET A 1 32.51 -17.56 -28.22
N GLU A 2 32.11 -18.55 -27.42
CA GLU A 2 30.93 -19.37 -27.72
C GLU A 2 29.70 -18.46 -27.66
N MET A 3 28.87 -18.47 -28.71
CA MET A 3 27.60 -17.75 -28.70
C MET A 3 26.65 -18.48 -27.74
N PHE A 4 26.49 -17.95 -26.54
CA PHE A 4 25.45 -18.39 -25.61
C PHE A 4 24.11 -18.31 -26.33
N GLN A 5 23.43 -19.46 -26.48
CA GLN A 5 22.09 -19.52 -27.05
C GLN A 5 21.09 -18.97 -26.03
N VAL A 6 21.02 -17.65 -25.92
CA VAL A 6 19.97 -16.99 -25.17
C VAL A 6 18.82 -16.72 -26.11
N THR A 7 17.62 -17.19 -25.77
CA THR A 7 16.41 -16.83 -26.49
C THR A 7 16.24 -15.30 -26.51
N PRO A 8 16.12 -14.67 -27.70
CA PRO A 8 16.16 -13.21 -27.85
C PRO A 8 15.01 -12.48 -27.15
N GLN A 9 13.91 -13.17 -26.85
CA GLN A 9 12.79 -12.65 -26.07
C GLN A 9 13.18 -12.32 -24.62
N TYR A 10 14.26 -12.93 -24.11
CA TYR A 10 14.70 -12.76 -22.73
C TYR A 10 15.82 -11.71 -22.57
N LEU A 11 16.50 -11.33 -23.65
CA LEU A 11 17.58 -10.34 -23.63
C LEU A 11 17.24 -9.01 -22.92
N PRO A 12 16.04 -8.41 -23.11
CA PRO A 12 15.65 -7.17 -22.42
C PRO A 12 15.54 -7.32 -20.89
N HIS A 13 15.25 -8.54 -20.41
CA HIS A 13 14.92 -8.81 -19.01
C HIS A 13 16.16 -9.09 -18.15
N PHE A 14 17.34 -9.27 -18.75
CA PHE A 14 18.59 -9.52 -18.01
C PHE A 14 19.01 -8.35 -17.12
N LEU A 15 18.81 -7.13 -17.61
CA LEU A 15 19.18 -5.91 -16.88
C LEU A 15 18.10 -5.49 -15.87
N GLY A 16 17.02 -6.28 -15.79
CA GLY A 16 15.91 -6.07 -14.89
C GLY A 16 14.93 -5.02 -15.40
N GLU A 17 13.64 -5.35 -15.34
CA GLU A 17 12.58 -4.36 -15.49
C GLU A 17 12.19 -3.76 -14.13
N PRO A 18 11.70 -2.50 -14.10
CA PRO A 18 11.21 -1.89 -12.86
C PRO A 18 10.08 -2.70 -12.22
N ASP A 19 9.25 -3.36 -13.04
CA ASP A 19 8.13 -4.21 -12.62
C ASP A 19 8.46 -5.69 -12.80
N TYR A 20 8.13 -6.52 -11.81
CA TYR A 20 8.43 -7.95 -11.88
C TYR A 20 7.45 -8.69 -12.79
N TRP A 21 7.97 -9.44 -13.75
CA TRP A 21 7.19 -10.35 -14.58
C TRP A 21 7.21 -11.77 -14.04
N ALA A 22 6.24 -12.57 -14.50
CA ALA A 22 6.19 -13.98 -14.14
C ALA A 22 7.45 -14.74 -14.64
N PRO A 23 7.94 -15.74 -13.88
CA PRO A 23 9.05 -16.57 -14.30
C PRO A 23 8.69 -17.37 -15.56
N GLY A 24 9.62 -17.37 -16.51
CA GLY A 24 9.52 -18.08 -17.77
C GLY A 24 9.94 -19.53 -17.65
N SER A 25 9.24 -20.41 -18.34
CA SER A 25 9.57 -21.83 -18.40
C SER A 25 9.21 -22.34 -19.79
N PHE A 26 10.21 -22.58 -20.62
CA PHE A 26 10.05 -22.93 -22.02
C PHE A 26 10.77 -24.24 -22.30
N ALA A 27 10.16 -25.12 -23.07
CA ALA A 27 10.80 -26.32 -23.58
C ALA A 27 10.76 -26.23 -25.10
N ARG A 28 11.93 -26.26 -25.73
CA ARG A 28 12.06 -26.35 -27.18
C ARG A 28 12.43 -27.77 -27.55
N SER A 29 11.74 -28.29 -28.54
CA SER A 29 12.06 -29.56 -29.18
C SER A 29 12.49 -29.24 -30.59
N GLU A 30 13.75 -29.43 -30.93
CA GLU A 30 14.25 -29.14 -32.28
C GLU A 30 14.21 -30.43 -33.12
N PRO A 31 13.37 -30.49 -34.18
CA PRO A 31 13.43 -31.58 -35.13
C PRO A 31 14.64 -31.34 -36.05
N ASP A 32 15.59 -32.28 -36.00
CA ASP A 32 16.80 -32.33 -36.82
C ASP A 32 17.97 -31.47 -36.33
N GLY A 33 19.13 -32.10 -36.21
CA GLY A 33 20.38 -31.53 -35.68
C GLY A 33 21.02 -30.52 -36.64
N GLN A 34 20.32 -29.45 -36.99
CA GLN A 34 20.89 -28.31 -37.72
C GLN A 34 21.58 -27.28 -36.82
N HIS A 35 21.90 -27.63 -35.57
CA HIS A 35 23.03 -26.99 -34.93
C HIS A 35 24.33 -27.60 -35.49
N LYS A 36 24.90 -26.91 -36.48
CA LYS A 36 26.33 -27.07 -36.82
C LYS A 36 27.14 -26.83 -35.55
N SER A 37 27.49 -27.90 -34.84
CA SER A 37 28.70 -27.88 -34.03
C SER A 37 29.85 -27.70 -35.02
N ILE A 38 30.44 -26.50 -35.04
CA ILE A 38 31.63 -26.25 -35.83
C ILE A 38 32.76 -27.03 -35.15
N GLY A 39 33.10 -28.22 -35.67
CA GLY A 39 34.35 -28.92 -35.31
C GLY A 39 34.33 -30.44 -35.17
N GLY A 40 33.20 -31.13 -35.33
CA GLY A 40 33.17 -32.61 -35.26
C GLY A 40 33.24 -33.27 -36.64
N PRO A 41 34.06 -34.31 -36.87
CA PRO A 41 34.08 -35.01 -38.15
C PRO A 41 32.76 -35.76 -38.37
N HIS A 42 32.19 -35.54 -39.56
CA HIS A 42 31.03 -36.26 -40.07
C HIS A 42 31.25 -37.77 -39.99
N ASN A 43 30.42 -38.47 -39.22
CA ASN A 43 29.79 -39.73 -39.64
C ASN A 43 28.71 -40.21 -38.67
N GLU A 44 27.77 -40.95 -39.26
CA GLU A 44 26.74 -41.79 -38.65
C GLU A 44 25.41 -41.14 -38.25
N MET A 45 24.52 -41.17 -39.26
CA MET A 45 23.07 -41.20 -39.18
C MET A 45 22.61 -42.26 -38.16
N THR A 46 22.33 -41.83 -36.93
CA THR A 46 21.61 -42.62 -35.92
C THR A 46 20.31 -41.90 -35.56
N SER A 47 19.20 -42.61 -35.76
CA SER A 47 17.86 -42.43 -35.17
C SER A 47 17.59 -41.09 -34.48
N ALA A 48 16.80 -40.22 -35.12
CA ALA A 48 16.42 -38.88 -34.67
C ALA A 48 15.89 -38.85 -33.21
N SER A 49 16.75 -38.60 -32.24
CA SER A 49 16.37 -38.21 -30.89
C SER A 49 16.03 -36.71 -30.90
N LEU A 50 14.77 -36.38 -30.64
CA LEU A 50 14.29 -35.01 -30.46
C LEU A 50 15.14 -34.30 -29.39
N LEU A 51 15.99 -33.36 -29.80
CA LEU A 51 16.78 -32.53 -28.89
C LEU A 51 15.82 -31.67 -28.06
N LYS A 52 15.81 -31.87 -26.74
CA LYS A 52 14.93 -31.15 -25.81
C LYS A 52 15.76 -30.16 -24.99
N ILE A 53 15.69 -28.89 -25.37
CA ILE A 53 16.30 -27.78 -24.64
C ILE A 53 15.26 -27.24 -23.65
N LEU A 54 15.62 -27.17 -22.37
CA LEU A 54 14.81 -26.54 -21.34
C LEU A 54 15.39 -25.17 -21.01
N GLU A 55 14.54 -24.15 -20.99
CA GLU A 55 14.91 -22.80 -20.61
C GLU A 55 14.04 -22.36 -19.44
N PHE A 56 14.69 -21.85 -18.40
CA PHE A 56 14.00 -21.27 -17.26
C PHE A 56 14.61 -19.93 -16.92
N PHE A 57 13.77 -18.97 -16.57
CA PHE A 57 14.25 -17.69 -16.12
C PHE A 57 13.38 -17.07 -15.06
N CYS A 58 14.00 -16.32 -14.16
CA CYS A 58 13.30 -15.59 -13.12
C CYS A 58 14.06 -14.33 -12.72
N GLN A 59 13.29 -13.32 -12.32
CA GLN A 59 13.79 -12.13 -11.66
C GLN A 59 13.35 -12.21 -10.20
N HIS A 60 14.31 -12.33 -9.29
CA HIS A 60 14.01 -12.43 -7.88
C HIS A 60 13.57 -11.07 -7.31
N PRO A 61 12.63 -11.07 -6.35
CA PRO A 61 12.09 -9.85 -5.79
C PRO A 61 13.09 -9.16 -4.86
N ARG A 62 13.07 -7.83 -4.91
CA ARG A 62 13.81 -6.94 -4.02
C ARG A 62 13.02 -6.78 -2.73
N TRP A 63 13.59 -7.27 -1.63
CA TRP A 63 13.00 -7.08 -0.31
C TRP A 63 13.15 -5.63 0.18
N HIS A 64 14.06 -4.85 -0.40
CA HIS A 64 14.24 -3.42 -0.14
C HIS A 64 13.80 -2.60 -1.36
N LEU A 65 12.50 -2.28 -1.48
CA LEU A 65 11.95 -1.56 -2.64
C LEU A 65 12.31 -0.06 -2.68
N ASN A 66 12.74 0.50 -1.55
CA ASN A 66 13.11 1.92 -1.45
C ASN A 66 14.50 2.22 -2.05
N THR A 67 15.29 1.19 -2.36
CA THR A 67 16.53 1.33 -3.11
C THR A 67 16.26 0.96 -4.57
N HIS A 68 16.55 1.86 -5.49
CA HIS A 68 16.49 1.60 -6.94
C HIS A 68 17.64 0.69 -7.37
N ASP A 69 17.68 -0.52 -6.81
CA ASP A 69 18.68 -1.52 -7.14
C ASP A 69 18.22 -2.41 -8.28
N MET A 70 19.17 -2.81 -9.12
CA MET A 70 18.92 -3.82 -10.15
C MET A 70 18.59 -5.16 -9.48
N PRO A 71 17.49 -5.82 -9.87
CA PRO A 71 17.08 -7.10 -9.29
C PRO A 71 18.03 -8.22 -9.70
N LEU A 72 18.06 -9.31 -8.90
CA LEU A 72 18.82 -10.50 -9.26
C LEU A 72 18.05 -11.31 -10.32
N SER A 73 18.58 -11.34 -11.54
CA SER A 73 18.02 -12.12 -12.64
C SER A 73 18.83 -13.40 -12.85
N VAL A 74 18.14 -14.51 -13.03
CA VAL A 74 18.74 -15.83 -13.27
C VAL A 74 18.12 -16.43 -14.52
N TYR A 75 18.98 -16.80 -15.45
CA TYR A 75 18.66 -17.56 -16.65
C TYR A 75 19.36 -18.90 -16.59
N MET A 76 18.63 -19.96 -16.94
CA MET A 76 19.13 -21.32 -17.03
C MET A 76 18.70 -21.92 -18.35
N THR A 77 19.65 -22.56 -19.02
CA THR A 77 19.40 -23.46 -20.15
C THR A 77 19.95 -24.84 -19.79
N TYR A 78 19.18 -25.87 -20.13
CA TYR A 78 19.59 -27.24 -19.97
C TYR A 78 19.40 -27.97 -21.30
N ASP A 79 20.50 -28.52 -21.81
CA ASP A 79 20.48 -29.39 -22.98
C ASP A 79 20.40 -30.85 -22.54
N ALA A 80 19.27 -31.49 -22.86
CA ALA A 80 19.05 -32.89 -22.49
C ALA A 80 19.95 -33.88 -23.24
N ALA A 81 20.47 -33.53 -24.43
CA ALA A 81 21.30 -34.43 -25.23
C ALA A 81 22.74 -34.50 -24.68
N TYR A 82 23.29 -33.35 -24.27
CA TYR A 82 24.64 -33.25 -23.71
C TYR A 82 24.68 -33.30 -22.18
N GLN A 83 23.50 -33.31 -21.53
CA GLN A 83 23.34 -33.17 -20.07
C GLN A 83 24.04 -31.93 -19.49
N ASP A 84 24.15 -30.88 -20.29
CA ASP A 84 24.85 -29.65 -19.91
C ASP A 84 23.84 -28.60 -19.40
N THR A 85 24.20 -27.90 -18.33
CA THR A 85 23.38 -26.83 -17.75
C THR A 85 24.18 -25.54 -17.72
N THR A 86 23.75 -24.56 -18.51
CA THR A 86 24.34 -23.22 -18.51
C THR A 86 23.51 -22.27 -17.66
N TYR A 87 24.17 -21.53 -16.78
CA TYR A 87 23.57 -20.50 -15.94
C TYR A 87 24.13 -19.13 -16.25
N LEU A 88 23.27 -18.14 -16.41
CA LEU A 88 23.62 -16.72 -16.49
C LEU A 88 22.93 -15.97 -15.35
N ILE A 89 23.73 -15.48 -14.41
CA ILE A 89 23.28 -14.80 -13.20
C ILE A 89 23.73 -13.35 -13.27
N VAL A 90 22.75 -12.43 -13.25
CA VAL A 90 22.99 -10.99 -13.29
C VAL A 90 22.60 -10.41 -11.93
N CYS A 91 23.56 -9.81 -11.23
CA CYS A 91 23.39 -9.28 -9.88
C CYS A 91 24.00 -7.89 -9.75
N ASN A 92 23.31 -6.99 -9.05
CA ASN A 92 23.89 -5.70 -8.66
C ASN A 92 25.12 -5.90 -7.76
N PRO A 93 26.26 -5.26 -8.03
CA PRO A 93 27.44 -5.38 -7.18
C PRO A 93 27.23 -4.99 -5.72
N ALA A 94 26.28 -4.09 -5.43
CA ALA A 94 25.94 -3.64 -4.08
C ALA A 94 24.90 -4.53 -3.35
N HIS A 95 24.43 -5.61 -3.98
CA HIS A 95 23.39 -6.46 -3.40
C HIS A 95 23.86 -7.12 -2.10
N ALA A 96 23.09 -6.98 -1.02
CA ALA A 96 23.47 -7.41 0.34
C ALA A 96 23.85 -8.90 0.43
N LYS A 97 23.20 -9.75 -0.36
CA LYS A 97 23.45 -11.19 -0.42
C LYS A 97 24.42 -11.66 -1.51
N ARG A 98 25.02 -10.76 -2.30
CA ARG A 98 25.87 -11.13 -3.44
C ARG A 98 26.99 -12.09 -3.04
N ASN A 99 27.80 -11.71 -2.04
CA ASN A 99 28.94 -12.52 -1.60
C ASN A 99 28.50 -13.90 -1.06
N ALA A 100 27.37 -13.96 -0.35
CA ALA A 100 26.82 -15.21 0.15
C ALA A 100 26.36 -16.13 -0.98
N ILE A 101 25.65 -15.57 -1.98
CA ILE A 101 25.21 -16.30 -3.17
C ILE A 101 26.41 -16.82 -3.96
N THR A 102 27.39 -15.95 -4.28
CA THR A 102 28.60 -16.35 -5.00
C THR A 102 29.36 -17.45 -4.27
N ARG A 103 29.55 -17.31 -2.95
CA ARG A 103 30.25 -18.32 -2.15
C ARG A 103 29.52 -19.67 -2.20
N ARG A 104 28.21 -19.68 -2.00
CA ARG A 104 27.42 -20.92 -2.03
C ARG A 104 27.37 -21.57 -3.41
N ILE A 105 27.36 -20.78 -4.49
CA ILE A 105 27.45 -21.29 -5.85
C ILE A 105 28.80 -21.99 -6.05
N VAL A 106 29.91 -21.35 -5.68
CA VAL A 106 31.25 -21.94 -5.79
C VAL A 106 31.34 -23.23 -4.96
N GLU A 107 30.90 -23.20 -3.69
CA GLU A 107 30.86 -24.39 -2.82
C GLU A 107 30.03 -25.52 -3.44
N ALA A 108 28.88 -25.21 -4.05
CA ALA A 108 28.04 -26.20 -4.71
C ALA A 108 28.75 -26.81 -5.93
N MET A 109 29.38 -25.98 -6.78
CA MET A 109 30.11 -26.43 -7.96
C MET A 109 31.31 -27.33 -7.59
N ASP A 110 32.06 -26.95 -6.56
CA ASP A 110 33.19 -27.72 -6.04
C ASP A 110 32.74 -29.10 -5.53
N CYS A 111 31.61 -29.16 -4.80
CA CYS A 111 31.05 -30.43 -4.33
C CYS A 111 30.53 -31.31 -5.46
N THR A 112 30.02 -30.72 -6.54
CA THR A 112 29.43 -31.44 -7.68
C THR A 112 30.44 -31.93 -8.71
N SER A 113 31.69 -31.47 -8.62
CA SER A 113 32.78 -31.90 -9.53
C SER A 113 33.03 -33.42 -9.50
N ASN A 114 32.51 -34.13 -8.50
CA ASN A 114 32.62 -35.59 -8.35
C ASN A 114 31.30 -36.35 -8.66
N SER A 115 30.20 -35.67 -8.96
CA SER A 115 28.88 -36.29 -9.17
C SER A 115 28.42 -36.15 -10.62
N THR A 116 28.07 -37.26 -11.25
CA THR A 116 27.69 -37.33 -12.68
C THR A 116 26.25 -36.89 -12.99
N ASP A 117 25.41 -36.63 -11.98
CA ASP A 117 23.98 -36.42 -12.21
C ASP A 117 23.44 -35.27 -11.34
N LEU A 118 23.59 -34.04 -11.85
CA LEU A 118 23.16 -32.82 -11.16
C LEU A 118 21.78 -32.38 -11.65
N ASP A 119 20.88 -32.06 -10.71
CA ASP A 119 19.58 -31.50 -11.08
C ASP A 119 19.74 -30.07 -11.63
N PRO A 120 19.21 -29.77 -12.84
CA PRO A 120 19.36 -28.46 -13.45
C PRO A 120 18.72 -27.32 -12.66
N PHE A 121 17.90 -27.57 -11.64
CA PHE A 121 17.28 -26.55 -10.79
C PHE A 121 17.95 -26.40 -9.42
N MET A 122 19.05 -27.12 -9.14
CA MET A 122 19.73 -27.03 -7.86
C MET A 122 20.18 -25.59 -7.54
N LEU A 123 20.80 -24.89 -8.50
CA LEU A 123 21.24 -23.51 -8.27
C LEU A 123 20.06 -22.55 -8.11
N HIS A 124 18.92 -22.79 -8.79
CA HIS A 124 17.69 -22.03 -8.53
C HIS A 124 17.18 -22.21 -7.09
N ALA A 125 17.20 -23.43 -6.56
CA ALA A 125 16.82 -23.69 -5.16
C ALA A 125 17.75 -22.97 -4.18
N LEU A 126 19.06 -23.02 -4.43
CA LEU A 126 20.09 -22.36 -3.61
C LEU A 126 19.93 -20.84 -3.62
N ILE A 127 19.80 -20.23 -4.80
CA ILE A 127 19.63 -18.78 -4.97
C ILE A 127 18.31 -18.32 -4.33
N ALA A 128 17.21 -19.05 -4.57
CA ALA A 128 15.91 -18.74 -3.96
C ALA A 128 15.97 -18.82 -2.43
N HIS A 129 16.70 -19.80 -1.88
CA HIS A 129 16.92 -19.90 -0.44
C HIS A 129 17.65 -18.67 0.10
N GLU A 130 18.78 -18.28 -0.49
CA GLU A 130 19.55 -17.12 -0.01
C GLU A 130 18.75 -15.83 -0.03
N ILE A 131 17.98 -15.60 -1.08
CA ILE A 131 17.11 -14.43 -1.19
C ILE A 131 15.97 -14.49 -0.19
N PHE A 132 15.42 -15.67 0.06
CA PHE A 132 14.42 -15.85 1.10
C PHE A 132 14.98 -15.60 2.50
N THR A 133 16.26 -15.90 2.77
CA THR A 133 16.88 -15.52 4.05
C THR A 133 16.96 -14.01 4.24
N GLU A 134 17.05 -13.23 3.16
CA GLU A 134 16.98 -11.77 3.22
C GLU A 134 15.59 -11.28 3.68
N ALA A 135 14.51 -11.96 3.23
CA ALA A 135 13.15 -11.65 3.66
C ALA A 135 13.01 -11.60 5.19
N LYS A 136 13.65 -12.54 5.91
CA LYS A 136 13.62 -12.59 7.37
C LYS A 136 14.20 -11.33 8.01
N SER A 137 15.27 -10.78 7.43
CA SER A 137 15.94 -9.58 7.93
C SER A 137 15.10 -8.31 7.75
N THR A 138 14.19 -8.30 6.76
CA THR A 138 13.31 -7.16 6.46
C THR A 138 11.94 -7.25 7.13
N ILE A 139 11.38 -8.44 7.21
CA ILE A 139 10.06 -8.68 7.83
C ILE A 139 10.13 -8.54 9.35
N THR A 140 11.25 -8.93 9.99
CA THR A 140 11.37 -8.89 11.46
C THR A 140 11.27 -7.45 12.03
N PRO A 141 12.01 -6.45 11.50
CA PRO A 141 11.85 -5.06 11.91
C PRO A 141 10.47 -4.48 11.60
N LEU A 142 9.89 -4.82 10.44
CA LEU A 142 8.53 -4.42 10.07
C LEU A 142 7.51 -4.90 11.09
N ARG A 143 7.61 -6.17 11.49
CA ARG A 143 6.76 -6.76 12.53
C ARG A 143 6.87 -6.00 13.85
N ARG A 144 8.09 -5.69 14.32
CA ARG A 144 8.29 -4.95 15.57
C ARG A 144 7.64 -3.58 15.51
N ARG A 145 7.93 -2.80 14.46
CA ARG A 145 7.31 -1.48 14.24
C ARG A 145 5.79 -1.54 14.24
N LEU A 146 5.20 -2.57 13.62
CA LEU A 146 3.75 -2.77 13.61
C LEU A 146 3.20 -3.00 15.02
N TYR A 147 3.79 -3.90 15.81
CA TYR A 147 3.34 -4.16 17.18
C TYR A 147 3.53 -2.94 18.09
N ASP A 148 4.64 -2.23 17.97
CA ASP A 148 4.86 -1.00 18.73
C ASP A 148 3.77 0.04 18.40
N GLN A 149 3.39 0.19 17.13
CA GLN A 149 2.29 1.08 16.73
C GLN A 149 0.92 0.58 17.19
N LEU A 150 0.64 -0.71 17.13
CA LEU A 150 -0.59 -1.31 17.67
C LEU A 150 -0.73 -1.01 19.17
N ASP A 151 0.33 -1.23 19.93
CA ASP A 151 0.36 -0.97 21.38
C ASP A 151 0.12 0.51 21.67
N MET A 152 0.68 1.42 20.87
CA MET A 152 0.42 2.87 20.99
C MET A 152 -1.05 3.23 20.74
N VAL A 153 -1.67 2.64 19.71
CA VAL A 153 -3.09 2.84 19.40
C VAL A 153 -3.98 2.32 20.53
N ASP A 154 -3.69 1.13 21.04
CA ASP A 154 -4.45 0.52 22.12
C ASP A 154 -4.34 1.32 23.42
N GLN A 155 -3.13 1.79 23.77
CA GLN A 155 -2.93 2.67 24.91
C GLN A 155 -3.71 3.99 24.76
N TYR A 156 -3.68 4.60 23.58
CA TYR A 156 -4.44 5.82 23.32
C TYR A 156 -5.95 5.59 23.46
N ALA A 157 -6.46 4.45 22.96
CA ALA A 157 -7.86 4.09 23.04
C ALA A 157 -8.32 3.84 24.49
N GLN A 158 -7.49 3.17 25.30
CA GLN A 158 -7.77 2.87 26.72
C GLN A 158 -7.67 4.09 27.64
N ASN A 159 -6.88 5.09 27.26
CA ASN A 159 -6.74 6.33 28.01
C ASN A 159 -8.08 7.09 28.07
N SER A 160 -8.79 6.92 29.18
CA SER A 160 -10.11 7.51 29.47
C SER A 160 -10.04 9.00 29.81
N SER A 161 -8.86 9.50 30.23
CA SER A 161 -8.67 10.92 30.52
C SER A 161 -8.31 11.71 29.26
N ARG A 162 -9.30 12.45 28.72
CA ARG A 162 -9.10 13.40 27.61
C ARG A 162 -8.00 14.43 27.86
N LYS A 163 -7.69 14.76 29.12
CA LYS A 163 -6.67 15.74 29.50
C LYS A 163 -5.24 15.29 29.23
N ASN A 164 -4.99 13.97 29.13
CA ASN A 164 -3.65 13.43 28.89
C ASN A 164 -3.35 13.14 27.40
N ARG A 165 -4.33 13.31 26.50
CA ARG A 165 -4.13 13.08 25.07
C ARG A 165 -3.43 14.28 24.46
N LYS A 166 -2.23 14.09 23.89
CA LYS A 166 -1.50 15.20 23.26
C LYS A 166 -2.05 15.44 21.87
N LYS A 167 -2.14 16.73 21.49
CA LYS A 167 -2.53 17.14 20.14
C LYS A 167 -1.50 16.59 19.13
N GLY A 168 -1.97 15.90 18.09
CA GLY A 168 -1.13 15.33 17.02
C GLY A 168 -0.73 13.86 17.22
N GLU A 169 -1.05 13.21 18.34
CA GLU A 169 -0.74 11.77 18.53
C GLU A 169 -1.46 10.87 17.51
N LEU A 170 -2.76 11.11 17.27
CA LEU A 170 -3.53 10.38 16.25
C LEU A 170 -3.00 10.61 14.83
N GLU A 171 -2.58 11.84 14.53
CA GLU A 171 -1.98 12.18 13.23
C GLU A 171 -0.66 11.44 13.03
N ALA A 172 0.22 11.45 14.05
CA ALA A 172 1.47 10.72 14.03
C ALA A 172 1.26 9.21 13.86
N MET A 173 0.32 8.62 14.63
CA MET A 173 -0.03 7.19 14.49
C MET A 173 -0.59 6.87 13.10
N THR A 174 -1.41 7.75 12.53
CA THR A 174 -1.95 7.58 11.16
C THR A 174 -0.82 7.56 10.12
N ILE A 175 0.12 8.50 10.21
CA ILE A 175 1.28 8.57 9.30
C ILE A 175 2.14 7.31 9.44
N GLN A 176 2.44 6.87 10.66
CA GLN A 176 3.26 5.68 10.89
C GLN A 176 2.57 4.40 10.41
N LEU A 177 1.27 4.23 10.68
CA LEU A 177 0.49 3.11 10.15
C LEU A 177 0.42 3.13 8.62
N HIS A 178 0.38 4.31 7.99
CA HIS A 178 0.42 4.43 6.54
C HIS A 178 1.77 3.96 5.96
N VAL A 179 2.90 4.40 6.54
CA VAL A 179 4.24 3.93 6.13
C VAL A 179 4.36 2.42 6.30
N ILE A 180 3.88 1.88 7.43
CA ILE A 180 3.85 0.43 7.67
C ILE A 180 2.97 -0.28 6.64
N SER A 181 1.86 0.34 6.20
CA SER A 181 1.02 -0.18 5.12
C SER A 181 1.80 -0.39 3.83
N GLN A 182 2.48 0.67 3.38
CA GLN A 182 3.28 0.65 2.15
C GLN A 182 4.36 -0.43 2.23
N ASP A 183 5.05 -0.54 3.38
CA ASP A 183 6.04 -1.59 3.60
C ASP A 183 5.41 -2.99 3.55
N ILE A 184 4.26 -3.22 4.21
CA ILE A 184 3.58 -4.52 4.20
C ILE A 184 3.15 -4.92 2.79
N ASP A 185 2.57 -4.00 2.01
CA ASP A 185 2.12 -4.28 0.65
C ASP A 185 3.32 -4.61 -0.26
N SER A 186 4.40 -3.85 -0.15
CA SER A 186 5.70 -4.11 -0.81
C SER A 186 6.24 -5.52 -0.51
N LYS A 187 6.25 -5.92 0.77
CA LYS A 187 6.74 -7.25 1.18
C LYS A 187 5.79 -8.37 0.78
N THR A 188 4.48 -8.11 0.74
CA THR A 188 3.48 -9.07 0.26
C THR A 188 3.72 -9.40 -1.21
N ALA A 189 3.88 -8.38 -2.06
CA ALA A 189 4.20 -8.58 -3.47
C ALA A 189 5.52 -9.34 -3.66
N SER A 190 6.54 -9.02 -2.86
CA SER A 190 7.83 -9.73 -2.89
C SER A 190 7.70 -11.21 -2.48
N ALA A 191 6.89 -11.51 -1.46
CA ALA A 191 6.61 -12.88 -1.05
C ALA A 191 5.83 -13.66 -2.13
N ASP A 192 4.81 -13.04 -2.74
CA ASP A 192 4.03 -13.61 -3.85
C ASP A 192 4.92 -13.97 -5.04
N MET A 193 5.82 -13.05 -5.42
CA MET A 193 6.80 -13.28 -6.49
C MET A 193 7.75 -14.44 -6.16
N THR A 194 8.29 -14.48 -4.95
CA THR A 194 9.19 -15.57 -4.53
C THR A 194 8.47 -16.91 -4.56
N HIS A 195 7.23 -16.96 -4.07
CA HIS A 195 6.40 -18.16 -4.08
C HIS A 195 6.12 -18.62 -5.52
N MET A 196 5.78 -17.69 -6.42
CA MET A 196 5.56 -17.98 -7.83
C MET A 196 6.80 -18.58 -8.51
N ILE A 197 7.99 -18.04 -8.24
CA ILE A 197 9.27 -18.52 -8.77
C ILE A 197 9.55 -19.95 -8.32
N VAL A 198 9.54 -20.20 -7.01
CA VAL A 198 9.85 -21.54 -6.46
C VAL A 198 8.81 -22.56 -6.91
N ARG A 199 7.52 -22.21 -6.88
CA ARG A 199 6.43 -23.09 -7.34
C ARG A 199 6.50 -23.38 -8.84
N ARG A 200 6.97 -22.44 -9.66
CA ARG A 200 7.13 -22.65 -11.11
C ARG A 200 8.38 -23.47 -11.42
N ALA A 201 9.49 -23.24 -10.73
CA ALA A 201 10.69 -24.07 -10.82
C ALA A 201 10.37 -25.53 -10.45
N GLY A 202 9.69 -25.77 -9.32
CA GLY A 202 9.27 -27.11 -8.91
C GLY A 202 8.36 -27.81 -9.92
N ARG A 203 7.34 -27.10 -10.45
CA ARG A 203 6.45 -27.65 -11.50
C ARG A 203 7.18 -27.94 -12.81
N PHE A 204 8.07 -27.05 -13.25
CA PHE A 204 8.80 -27.25 -14.50
C PHE A 204 9.77 -28.43 -14.40
N ARG A 205 10.39 -28.61 -13.23
CA ARG A 205 11.18 -29.78 -12.90
C ARG A 205 10.35 -31.07 -12.86
N GLN A 206 9.16 -31.07 -12.24
CA GLN A 206 8.31 -32.26 -12.20
C GLN A 206 7.93 -32.77 -13.60
N ARG A 207 7.73 -31.85 -14.56
CA ARG A 207 7.51 -32.19 -15.98
C ARG A 207 8.73 -32.87 -16.62
N LYS A 208 9.95 -32.60 -16.16
CA LYS A 208 11.17 -33.33 -16.59
C LYS A 208 11.16 -34.74 -16.00
N SER A 209 10.89 -34.87 -14.69
CA SER A 209 10.91 -36.16 -13.98
C SER A 209 9.92 -37.18 -14.54
N GLN A 210 8.74 -36.75 -14.99
CA GLN A 210 7.74 -37.65 -15.56
C GLN A 210 8.19 -38.34 -16.88
N ASN A 211 9.27 -37.84 -17.49
CA ASN A 211 9.84 -38.37 -18.74
C ASN A 211 11.01 -39.34 -18.52
N ASN A 212 11.56 -39.44 -17.30
CA ASN A 212 12.70 -40.31 -16.97
C ASN A 212 12.36 -41.15 -15.73
N ASN A 213 12.19 -42.46 -15.90
CA ASN A 213 11.80 -43.40 -14.84
C ASN A 213 12.95 -43.82 -13.90
N ASN A 214 14.14 -43.21 -14.02
CA ASN A 214 15.29 -43.56 -13.21
C ASN A 214 15.37 -42.65 -11.98
N ILE A 215 15.26 -43.25 -10.80
CA ILE A 215 15.33 -42.57 -9.50
C ILE A 215 16.79 -42.18 -9.24
N CYS A 216 17.07 -40.88 -9.20
CA CYS A 216 18.37 -40.33 -8.80
C CYS A 216 18.20 -39.51 -7.51
N THR A 217 19.03 -39.81 -6.50
CA THR A 217 18.94 -39.21 -5.16
C THR A 217 19.19 -37.70 -5.15
N ALA A 218 20.08 -37.20 -6.01
CA ALA A 218 20.36 -35.76 -6.15
C ALA A 218 19.16 -34.99 -6.76
N VAL A 219 18.44 -35.65 -7.66
CA VAL A 219 17.21 -35.14 -8.24
C VAL A 219 16.16 -35.03 -7.14
N GLU A 220 15.89 -36.09 -6.37
CA GLU A 220 14.93 -36.06 -5.25
C GLU A 220 15.24 -34.98 -4.21
N GLN A 221 16.50 -34.83 -3.81
CA GLN A 221 16.91 -33.78 -2.86
C GLN A 221 16.56 -32.37 -3.34
N THR A 222 16.69 -32.10 -4.64
CA THR A 222 16.31 -30.80 -5.22
C THR A 222 14.79 -30.62 -5.24
N ALA A 223 14.02 -31.71 -5.38
CA ALA A 223 12.56 -31.69 -5.22
C ALA A 223 12.15 -31.22 -3.84
N ASP A 224 12.69 -31.91 -2.84
CA ASP A 224 12.34 -31.71 -1.45
C ASP A 224 12.77 -30.32 -1.00
N ALA A 225 13.93 -29.85 -1.45
CA ALA A 225 14.40 -28.49 -1.19
C ALA A 225 13.46 -27.43 -1.78
N LEU A 226 13.03 -27.58 -3.05
CA LEU A 226 12.09 -26.65 -3.67
C LEU A 226 10.71 -26.69 -3.01
N GLN A 227 10.22 -27.87 -2.63
CA GLN A 227 8.97 -28.01 -1.91
C GLN A 227 9.04 -27.35 -0.53
N TYR A 228 10.08 -27.66 0.25
CA TYR A 228 10.33 -27.04 1.56
C TYR A 228 10.41 -25.51 1.45
N LEU A 229 11.09 -24.99 0.43
CA LEU A 229 11.15 -23.55 0.17
C LEU A 229 9.77 -22.98 -0.15
N SER A 230 8.98 -23.64 -1.01
CA SER A 230 7.63 -23.21 -1.36
C SER A 230 6.74 -23.11 -0.11
N GLU A 231 6.75 -24.13 0.74
CA GLU A 231 5.97 -24.18 1.99
C GLU A 231 6.46 -23.12 2.99
N SER A 232 7.78 -22.91 3.09
CA SER A 232 8.38 -21.91 3.95
C SER A 232 8.01 -20.49 3.53
N ILE A 233 8.03 -20.21 2.22
CA ILE A 233 7.62 -18.92 1.65
C ILE A 233 6.12 -18.70 1.88
N GLU A 234 5.29 -19.72 1.66
CA GLU A 234 3.85 -19.61 1.90
C GLU A 234 3.54 -19.37 3.39
N SER A 235 4.33 -19.93 4.30
CA SER A 235 4.22 -19.63 5.73
C SER A 235 4.55 -18.16 6.02
N GLN A 236 5.66 -17.63 5.49
CA GLN A 236 6.00 -16.20 5.63
C GLN A 236 4.95 -15.28 5.00
N ARG A 237 4.44 -15.64 3.83
CA ARG A 237 3.35 -14.91 3.15
C ARG A 237 2.11 -14.83 4.03
N ARG A 238 1.68 -15.94 4.64
CA ARG A 238 0.57 -15.96 5.61
C ARG A 238 0.81 -15.02 6.80
N TRP A 239 2.05 -14.94 7.31
CA TRP A 239 2.39 -13.99 8.36
C TRP A 239 2.24 -12.53 7.92
N VAL A 240 2.75 -12.18 6.73
CA VAL A 240 2.64 -10.80 6.20
C VAL A 240 1.17 -10.42 5.95
N ILE A 241 0.34 -11.35 5.46
CA ILE A 241 -1.11 -11.15 5.31
C ILE A 241 -1.77 -10.90 6.68
N SER A 242 -1.36 -11.63 7.73
CA SER A 242 -1.86 -11.36 9.08
C SER A 242 -1.46 -9.96 9.58
N TYR A 243 -0.25 -9.50 9.26
CA TYR A 243 0.20 -8.15 9.60
C TYR A 243 -0.63 -7.08 8.88
N LYS A 244 -0.96 -7.30 7.60
CA LYS A 244 -1.87 -6.43 6.85
C LYS A 244 -3.22 -6.28 7.55
N ALA A 245 -3.85 -7.40 7.90
CA ALA A 245 -5.15 -7.39 8.58
C ALA A 245 -5.11 -6.65 9.93
N ARG A 246 -4.06 -6.87 10.74
CA ARG A 246 -3.90 -6.18 12.04
C ARG A 246 -3.74 -4.68 11.86
N LYS A 247 -2.92 -4.26 10.89
CA LYS A 247 -2.76 -2.85 10.54
C LYS A 247 -4.09 -2.23 10.08
N ASP A 248 -4.86 -2.91 9.24
CA ASP A 248 -6.16 -2.41 8.77
C ASP A 248 -7.13 -2.17 9.93
N ILE A 249 -7.16 -3.09 10.90
CA ILE A 249 -7.94 -2.93 12.14
C ILE A 249 -7.49 -1.68 12.92
N ALA A 250 -6.18 -1.51 13.13
CA ALA A 250 -5.63 -0.36 13.84
C ALA A 250 -5.91 0.96 13.13
N LEU A 251 -5.75 1.01 11.81
CA LEU A 251 -6.01 2.20 11.00
C LEU A 251 -7.48 2.61 11.06
N ASN A 252 -8.41 1.64 10.98
CA ASN A 252 -9.84 1.88 11.14
C ASN A 252 -10.17 2.43 12.54
N LEU A 253 -9.55 1.89 13.59
CA LEU A 253 -9.73 2.40 14.94
C LEU A 253 -9.23 3.84 15.07
N VAL A 254 -8.02 4.14 14.57
CA VAL A 254 -7.47 5.50 14.57
C VAL A 254 -8.38 6.46 13.81
N PHE A 255 -8.88 6.09 12.64
CA PHE A 255 -9.81 6.92 11.86
C PHE A 255 -11.11 7.23 12.62
N ASN A 256 -11.67 6.21 13.29
CA ASN A 256 -12.86 6.40 14.13
C ASN A 256 -12.57 7.34 15.31
N LEU A 257 -11.39 7.22 15.94
CA LEU A 257 -10.99 8.08 17.05
C LEU A 257 -10.76 9.54 16.61
N VAL A 258 -10.14 9.76 15.44
CA VAL A 258 -10.02 11.10 14.82
C VAL A 258 -11.40 11.68 14.58
N THR A 259 -12.29 10.92 13.94
CA THR A 259 -13.67 11.36 13.66
C THR A 259 -14.42 11.73 14.95
N GLN A 260 -14.31 10.93 16.01
CA GLN A 260 -14.93 11.23 17.31
C GLN A 260 -14.35 12.50 17.96
N GLN A 261 -13.05 12.73 17.82
CA GLN A 261 -12.39 13.93 18.33
C GLN A 261 -12.84 15.19 17.57
N ASP A 262 -12.96 15.11 16.25
CA ASP A 262 -13.43 16.22 15.42
C ASP A 262 -14.89 16.54 15.67
N ALA A 263 -15.74 15.52 15.83
CA ALA A 263 -17.14 15.69 16.22
C ALA A 263 -17.27 16.36 17.60
N ALA A 264 -16.45 15.95 18.57
CA ALA A 264 -16.43 16.56 19.89
C ALA A 264 -15.96 18.01 19.85
N THR A 265 -14.93 18.32 19.06
CA THR A 265 -14.40 19.67 18.87
C THR A 265 -15.43 20.57 18.18
N SER A 266 -16.12 20.04 17.17
CA SER A 266 -17.21 20.74 16.49
C SER A 266 -18.39 21.02 17.43
N ALA A 267 -18.72 20.07 18.31
CA ALA A 267 -19.75 20.25 19.33
C ALA A 267 -19.36 21.32 20.36
N THR A 268 -18.09 21.39 20.77
CA THR A 268 -17.61 22.46 21.67
C THR A 268 -17.64 23.82 20.98
N ILE A 269 -17.20 23.91 19.72
CA ILE A 269 -17.28 25.15 18.92
C ILE A 269 -18.74 25.60 18.79
N ALA A 270 -19.66 24.69 18.48
CA ALA A 270 -21.09 25.02 18.37
C ALA A 270 -21.68 25.49 19.72
N ARG A 271 -21.23 24.92 20.84
CA ARG A 271 -21.64 25.33 22.18
C ARG A 271 -21.11 26.72 22.54
N GLU A 272 -19.84 26.99 22.26
CA GLU A 272 -19.20 28.29 22.48
C GLU A 272 -19.83 29.36 21.60
N ALA A 273 -20.03 29.08 20.30
CA ALA A 273 -20.74 29.97 19.39
C ALA A 273 -22.17 30.25 19.82
N LYS A 274 -22.89 29.26 20.38
CA LYS A 274 -24.23 29.48 20.96
C LYS A 274 -24.18 30.39 22.19
N ALA A 275 -23.18 30.25 23.05
CA ALA A 275 -23.01 31.10 24.23
C ALA A 275 -22.64 32.54 23.84
N ASP A 276 -21.75 32.68 22.85
CA ASP A 276 -21.41 33.98 22.26
C ASP A 276 -22.63 34.64 21.61
N GLY A 277 -23.42 33.88 20.84
CA GLY A 277 -24.67 34.37 20.26
C GLY A 277 -25.71 34.81 21.31
N ASN A 278 -25.75 34.18 22.49
CA ASN A 278 -26.59 34.65 23.59
C ASN A 278 -26.05 35.96 24.20
N SER A 279 -24.73 36.08 24.35
CA SER A 279 -24.09 37.32 24.82
C SER A 279 -24.33 38.47 23.85
N MET A 280 -24.25 38.20 22.54
CA MET A 280 -24.57 39.16 21.48
C MET A 280 -26.03 39.67 21.58
N LYS A 281 -26.98 38.78 21.90
CA LYS A 281 -28.38 39.20 22.13
C LYS A 281 -28.52 40.13 23.32
N VAL A 282 -27.77 39.90 24.40
CA VAL A 282 -27.80 40.77 25.58
C VAL A 282 -27.25 42.16 25.25
N ILE A 283 -26.12 42.24 24.55
CA ILE A 283 -25.54 43.51 24.12
C ILE A 283 -26.50 44.26 23.18
N ALA A 284 -27.09 43.56 22.20
CA ALA A 284 -28.07 44.15 21.31
C ALA A 284 -29.28 44.71 22.08
N ALA A 285 -29.81 43.95 23.06
CA ALA A 285 -30.90 44.43 23.92
C ALA A 285 -30.49 45.69 24.71
N LEU A 286 -29.27 45.73 25.25
CA LEU A 286 -28.75 46.87 25.98
C LEU A 286 -28.66 48.13 25.09
N THR A 287 -28.19 47.96 23.84
CA THR A 287 -28.12 49.06 22.87
C THR A 287 -29.51 49.56 22.49
N MET A 288 -30.50 48.68 22.33
CA MET A 288 -31.89 49.08 22.03
C MET A 288 -32.52 49.92 23.14
N VAL A 289 -32.11 49.73 24.39
CA VAL A 289 -32.59 50.52 25.54
C VAL A 289 -31.89 51.88 25.63
N PHE A 290 -30.56 51.93 25.45
CA PHE A 290 -29.78 53.15 25.66
C PHE A 290 -29.73 54.09 24.46
N LEU A 291 -29.79 53.57 23.23
CA LEU A 291 -29.68 54.37 22.01
C LEU A 291 -30.79 55.43 21.87
N PRO A 292 -32.08 55.13 22.16
CA PRO A 292 -33.16 56.12 22.09
C PRO A 292 -32.99 57.22 23.14
N GLY A 293 -32.64 56.87 24.37
CA GLY A 293 -32.39 57.84 25.43
C GLY A 293 -31.22 58.78 25.11
N THR A 294 -30.13 58.22 24.58
CA THR A 294 -28.94 58.99 24.18
C THR A 294 -29.25 59.94 23.01
N PHE A 295 -30.01 59.48 22.00
CA PHE A 295 -30.43 60.30 20.87
C PHE A 295 -31.28 61.49 21.32
N LEU A 296 -32.31 61.26 22.12
CA LEU A 296 -33.15 62.35 22.64
C LEU A 296 -32.34 63.28 23.55
N SER A 297 -31.44 62.76 24.39
CA SER A 297 -30.56 63.58 25.23
C SER A 297 -29.70 64.53 24.41
N SER A 298 -29.12 64.05 23.29
CA SER A 298 -28.36 64.90 22.37
C SER A 298 -29.24 65.95 21.69
N VAL A 299 -30.42 65.57 21.20
CA VAL A 299 -31.35 66.48 20.50
C VAL A 299 -31.86 67.58 21.43
N PHE A 300 -32.21 67.25 22.67
CA PHE A 300 -32.67 68.23 23.66
C PHE A 300 -31.53 69.06 24.26
N GLY A 301 -30.31 68.53 24.30
CA GLY A 301 -29.10 69.27 24.70
C GLY A 301 -28.66 70.34 23.70
N MET A 302 -29.04 70.20 22.42
CA MET A 302 -28.74 71.12 21.32
C MET A 302 -29.67 72.35 21.25
N SER A 303 -30.06 72.96 22.38
CA SER A 303 -30.73 74.29 22.43
C SER A 303 -32.26 74.35 22.14
N VAL A 304 -33.10 73.48 22.73
CA VAL A 304 -34.58 73.56 22.54
C VAL A 304 -35.40 73.68 23.84
N MET A 305 -34.80 73.65 25.04
CA MET A 305 -35.56 73.62 26.30
C MET A 305 -35.37 74.89 27.15
N GLU A 306 -36.25 75.87 26.94
CA GLU A 306 -36.57 76.89 27.96
C GLU A 306 -37.32 76.23 29.13
N GLU A 307 -37.06 76.74 30.34
CA GLU A 307 -37.22 76.06 31.62
C GLU A 307 -38.58 75.36 31.86
N LYS A 308 -38.51 74.14 32.43
CA LYS A 308 -39.60 73.36 33.10
C LYS A 308 -40.38 72.30 32.30
N ARG A 309 -39.79 71.59 31.33
CA ARG A 309 -40.45 70.43 30.65
C ARG A 309 -39.64 69.13 30.65
N TRP A 310 -38.99 68.78 31.77
CA TRP A 310 -38.32 67.48 31.92
C TRP A 310 -39.25 66.27 31.70
N TRP A 311 -40.55 66.45 31.94
CA TRP A 311 -41.60 65.45 31.64
C TRP A 311 -41.75 65.14 30.15
N LEU A 312 -41.47 66.11 29.25
CA LEU A 312 -41.60 65.89 27.80
C LEU A 312 -40.51 64.94 27.28
N TYR A 313 -39.31 65.02 27.87
CA TYR A 313 -38.23 64.05 27.62
C TYR A 313 -38.69 62.64 27.96
N VAL A 314 -39.16 62.44 29.21
CA VAL A 314 -39.63 61.12 29.69
C VAL A 314 -40.82 60.61 28.86
N ALA A 315 -41.79 61.48 28.57
CA ALA A 315 -42.99 61.14 27.81
C ALA A 315 -42.69 60.73 26.35
N LEU A 316 -41.56 61.16 25.77
CA LEU A 316 -41.17 60.83 24.40
C LEU A 316 -40.18 59.66 24.33
N THR A 317 -39.26 59.53 25.29
CA THR A 317 -38.29 58.41 25.33
C THR A 317 -38.98 57.07 25.58
N LEU A 318 -39.95 57.03 26.49
CA LEU A 318 -40.62 55.80 26.91
C LEU A 318 -41.38 55.11 25.76
N PRO A 319 -42.27 55.78 24.99
CA PRO A 319 -42.93 55.14 23.86
C PRO A 319 -41.97 54.76 22.74
N LEU A 320 -40.89 55.52 22.52
CA LEU A 320 -39.89 55.19 21.51
C LEU A 320 -39.11 53.91 21.85
N THR A 321 -38.70 53.75 23.11
CA THR A 321 -38.05 52.50 23.57
C THR A 321 -38.98 51.29 23.48
N VAL A 322 -40.25 51.46 23.88
CA VAL A 322 -41.28 50.40 23.76
C VAL A 322 -41.51 50.01 22.31
N PHE A 323 -41.55 50.98 21.39
CA PHE A 323 -41.71 50.74 19.95
C PHE A 323 -40.55 49.92 19.37
N ILE A 324 -39.31 50.26 19.71
CA ILE A 324 -38.12 49.53 19.24
C ILE A 324 -38.09 48.10 19.78
N ILE A 325 -38.40 47.92 21.07
CA ILE A 325 -38.46 46.58 21.69
C ILE A 325 -39.61 45.75 21.07
N ALA A 326 -40.77 46.36 20.80
CA ALA A 326 -41.90 45.68 20.17
C ALA A 326 -41.56 45.20 18.74
N ILE A 327 -40.90 46.04 17.95
CA ILE A 327 -40.41 45.65 16.61
C ILE A 327 -39.44 44.47 16.71
N TRP A 328 -38.48 44.55 17.64
CA TRP A 328 -37.49 43.48 17.83
C TRP A 328 -38.15 42.17 18.27
N TRP A 329 -39.10 42.23 19.21
CA TRP A 329 -39.85 41.06 19.68
C TRP A 329 -40.62 40.38 18.55
N VAL A 330 -41.36 41.17 17.75
CA VAL A 330 -42.13 40.65 16.60
C VAL A 330 -41.21 40.06 15.53
N TRP A 331 -40.06 40.68 15.29
CA TRP A 331 -39.07 40.14 14.36
C TRP A 331 -38.48 38.83 14.86
N GLN A 332 -38.14 38.75 16.15
CA GLN A 332 -37.59 37.54 16.78
C GLN A 332 -38.61 36.39 16.82
N SER A 333 -39.89 36.67 17.07
CA SER A 333 -40.95 35.66 17.06
C SER A 333 -41.19 35.13 15.64
N ASN A 334 -41.24 36.01 14.64
CA ASN A 334 -41.48 35.61 13.26
C ASN A 334 -40.27 34.91 12.63
N ALA A 335 -39.04 35.30 13.01
CA ALA A 335 -37.82 34.62 12.60
C ALA A 335 -37.77 33.16 13.09
N SER A 336 -38.31 32.85 14.28
CA SER A 336 -38.39 31.48 14.79
C SER A 336 -39.32 30.58 13.96
N VAL A 337 -40.36 31.15 13.34
CA VAL A 337 -41.29 30.46 12.43
C VAL A 337 -40.67 30.31 11.03
N LEU A 338 -39.98 31.33 10.53
CA LEU A 338 -39.27 31.28 9.24
C LEU A 338 -38.13 30.25 9.23
N VAL A 339 -37.32 30.14 10.30
CA VAL A 339 -36.26 29.11 10.40
C VAL A 339 -36.84 27.69 10.37
N ARG A 340 -38.07 27.50 10.86
CA ARG A 340 -38.78 26.20 10.79
C ARG A 340 -39.24 25.88 9.37
N HIS A 341 -39.56 26.90 8.56
CA HIS A 341 -39.91 26.78 7.14
C HIS A 341 -38.68 26.57 6.22
N TRP A 342 -37.51 27.10 6.59
CA TRP A 342 -36.25 26.85 5.86
C TRP A 342 -35.72 25.42 6.05
N LYS A 343 -36.07 24.73 7.15
CA LYS A 343 -35.77 23.30 7.34
C LYS A 343 -36.64 22.35 6.51
N SER A 344 -37.77 22.80 5.99
CA SER A 344 -38.64 22.00 5.11
C SER A 344 -38.39 22.24 3.62
N PHE A 345 -37.42 23.09 3.25
CA PHE A 345 -36.96 23.21 1.87
C PHE A 345 -35.88 22.15 1.62
N PRO A 346 -36.12 21.14 0.75
CA PRO A 346 -35.10 20.19 0.36
C PRO A 346 -34.14 20.91 -0.59
N TRP A 347 -33.07 21.49 -0.04
CA TRP A 347 -31.91 21.84 -0.85
C TRP A 347 -30.98 20.64 -0.87
N GLU A 348 -31.06 19.85 -1.93
CA GLU A 348 -29.92 19.11 -2.42
C GLU A 348 -28.86 20.15 -2.85
N CYS A 349 -27.93 20.51 -1.97
CA CYS A 349 -26.65 20.99 -2.47
C CYS A 349 -25.81 19.77 -2.79
N GLY A 350 -25.75 19.47 -4.09
CA GLY A 350 -24.61 18.78 -4.66
C GLY A 350 -23.33 19.50 -4.25
N ILE A 351 -22.61 18.90 -3.30
CA ILE A 351 -21.16 19.00 -3.29
C ILE A 351 -20.73 18.14 -4.48
N SER A 352 -20.39 18.84 -5.56
CA SER A 352 -19.61 18.35 -6.68
C SER A 352 -18.44 17.53 -6.15
N SER A 353 -18.62 16.21 -6.13
CA SER A 353 -17.51 15.28 -6.21
C SER A 353 -17.06 15.33 -7.67
N SER A 354 -15.92 15.96 -7.89
CA SER A 354 -15.17 15.81 -9.12
C SER A 354 -14.74 14.35 -9.25
N GLN A 355 -15.63 13.53 -9.83
CA GLN A 355 -15.22 12.30 -10.48
C GLN A 355 -14.34 12.67 -11.67
N THR A 356 -13.06 12.38 -11.56
CA THR A 356 -12.22 12.08 -12.73
C THR A 356 -12.67 10.72 -13.29
N LYS A 357 -13.44 10.84 -14.38
CA LYS A 357 -13.71 9.91 -15.47
C LYS A 357 -13.07 8.51 -15.42
N THR A 358 -13.95 7.53 -15.55
CA THR A 358 -13.74 6.18 -16.05
C THR A 358 -13.06 6.13 -17.42
N ALA A 359 -12.17 5.15 -17.62
CA ALA A 359 -11.76 4.63 -18.92
C ALA A 359 -12.59 3.37 -19.26
N PRO A 360 -12.83 3.06 -20.55
CA PRO A 360 -13.95 2.23 -21.00
C PRO A 360 -13.69 0.71 -20.96
N PRO A 361 -14.75 -0.13 -20.96
CA PRO A 361 -14.63 -1.56 -21.20
C PRO A 361 -14.55 -1.85 -22.71
N PRO A 362 -13.81 -2.89 -23.14
CA PRO A 362 -14.03 -3.47 -24.46
C PRO A 362 -15.12 -4.54 -24.37
N ASP A 363 -16.23 -4.29 -25.06
CA ASP A 363 -17.12 -5.34 -25.57
C ASP A 363 -16.39 -6.15 -26.65
N GLY A 364 -16.59 -7.46 -26.65
CA GLY A 364 -16.08 -8.33 -27.71
C GLY A 364 -16.10 -9.83 -27.40
N SER A 365 -17.30 -10.36 -27.13
CA SER A 365 -17.92 -11.52 -27.81
C SER A 365 -17.15 -12.84 -28.07
N PHE A 366 -17.94 -13.94 -27.99
CA PHE A 366 -17.72 -15.31 -28.52
C PHE A 366 -16.81 -16.24 -27.70
N GLU A 367 -17.08 -17.53 -27.45
CA GLU A 367 -18.20 -18.46 -27.64
C GLU A 367 -17.72 -19.79 -26.99
N VAL A 368 -18.67 -20.64 -26.57
CA VAL A 368 -18.53 -22.05 -26.09
C VAL A 368 -18.06 -22.28 -24.66
#